data_AF-A0A7I8I9B0-F1
#
_entry.id   AF-A0A7I8I9B0-F1
#
_cell.length_a   1.000
_cell.length_b   1.000
_cell.length_c   1.000
_cell.angle_alpha   90.00
_cell.angle_beta   90.00
_cell.angle_gamma   90.00
#
_symmetry.space_group_name_H-M   'P 1'
#
loop_
_entity.id
_entity.type
_entity.pdbx_description
1 polymer ?
#
loop_
_entity_poly.entity_id
_entity_poly.type
_entity_poly.pdbx_seq_one_letter_code
_entity_poly.pdbx_strand_id
1 'polypeptide(L)'
;MLSMEGDALDWYMWMEDRFPFRDRYDFKIQLSGRFGSSAANNTYQKLLNLKQESSILEYRAEFERLSTYLLNIPTEILEHTYLKGLKLEIQSKLSMFKPIGLREIMDTSVQAKAHIRTLWQAWKQEQPRPLKHVIAACTPDQQRLPLISNFRNEQSNLEKT
;
A
#
# COMPACT_ATOMS: atom_id res chain seq x y z
N MET A 1 24.33 -32.21 -11.56
CA MET A 1 23.23 -33.15 -11.89
C MET A 1 22.34 -33.18 -10.66
N LEU A 2 21.08 -32.77 -10.75
CA LEU A 2 20.17 -32.77 -9.60
C LEU A 2 19.52 -34.16 -9.55
N SER A 3 19.85 -34.98 -8.55
CA SER A 3 19.22 -36.29 -8.31
C SER A 3 18.26 -36.16 -7.13
N MET A 4 17.09 -36.80 -7.22
CA MET A 4 16.18 -36.97 -6.08
C MET A 4 16.54 -38.27 -5.37
N GLU A 5 16.55 -38.23 -4.04
CA GLU A 5 16.91 -39.38 -3.20
C GLU A 5 15.93 -39.49 -2.02
N GLY A 6 15.79 -40.69 -1.47
CA GLY A 6 14.91 -40.97 -0.32
C GLY A 6 13.45 -40.62 -0.58
N ASP A 7 12.78 -40.08 0.44
CA ASP A 7 11.34 -39.75 0.43
C ASP A 7 10.90 -38.88 -0.76
N ALA A 8 11.80 -38.04 -1.29
CA ALA A 8 11.53 -37.22 -2.47
C ALA A 8 11.40 -38.05 -3.75
N LEU A 9 12.24 -39.09 -3.89
CA LEU A 9 12.19 -40.01 -5.03
C LEU A 9 10.94 -40.89 -4.96
N ASP A 10 10.64 -41.46 -3.79
CA ASP A 10 9.46 -42.30 -3.59
C ASP A 10 8.17 -41.51 -3.87
N TRP A 11 8.09 -40.26 -3.40
CA TRP A 11 6.98 -39.37 -3.72
C TRP A 11 6.90 -39.03 -5.21
N TYR A 12 8.03 -38.75 -5.86
CA TYR A 12 8.06 -38.45 -7.29
C TYR A 12 7.49 -39.61 -8.10
N MET A 13 7.97 -40.83 -7.86
CA MET A 13 7.50 -42.03 -8.55
C MET A 13 6.01 -42.28 -8.30
N TRP A 14 5.55 -42.07 -7.06
CA TRP A 14 4.12 -42.20 -6.72
C TRP A 14 3.24 -41.16 -7.42
N MET A 15 3.71 -39.92 -7.54
CA MET A 15 3.01 -38.85 -8.26
C MET A 15 3.00 -39.12 -9.76
N GLU A 16 4.12 -39.51 -10.35
CA GLU A 16 4.24 -39.76 -11.78
C GLU A 16 3.29 -40.88 -12.26
N ASP A 17 3.13 -41.94 -11.45
CA ASP A 17 2.24 -43.07 -11.74
C ASP A 17 0.75 -42.70 -11.68
N ARG A 18 0.35 -41.83 -10.72
CA ARG A 18 -1.07 -41.56 -10.41
C ARG A 18 -1.57 -40.22 -10.88
N PHE A 19 -0.69 -39.22 -10.92
CA PHE A 19 -0.98 -37.83 -11.23
C PHE A 19 0.17 -37.24 -12.07
N PRO A 20 0.27 -37.64 -13.35
CA PRO A 20 1.33 -37.16 -14.23
C PRO A 20 1.34 -35.64 -14.27
N PHE A 21 2.53 -35.05 -14.12
CA PHE A 21 2.68 -33.60 -14.16
C PHE A 21 2.34 -33.07 -15.56
N ARG A 22 1.52 -32.02 -15.62
CA ARG A 22 1.12 -31.42 -16.90
C ARG A 22 2.29 -30.76 -17.61
N ASP A 23 3.14 -30.13 -16.82
CA ASP A 23 4.35 -29.46 -17.29
C ASP A 23 5.34 -29.34 -16.12
N ARG A 24 6.50 -28.74 -16.42
CA ARG A 24 7.54 -28.46 -15.41
C ARG A 24 7.05 -27.55 -14.28
N TYR A 25 6.04 -26.72 -14.51
CA TYR A 25 5.51 -25.77 -13.53
C TYR A 25 4.63 -26.48 -12.49
N ASP A 26 3.73 -27.34 -12.96
CA ASP A 26 2.90 -28.22 -12.13
C ASP A 26 3.77 -29.09 -11.20
N PHE A 27 4.83 -29.67 -11.75
CA PHE A 27 5.83 -30.40 -10.95
C PHE A 27 6.43 -29.57 -9.80
N LYS A 28 6.85 -28.32 -10.07
CA LYS A 28 7.42 -27.43 -9.03
C LYS A 28 6.40 -27.08 -7.95
N ILE A 29 5.12 -26.90 -8.30
CA ILE A 29 4.05 -26.62 -7.33
C ILE A 29 3.85 -27.81 -6.41
N GLN A 30 3.67 -29.01 -6.97
CA GLN A 30 3.42 -30.21 -6.19
C GLN A 30 4.61 -30.55 -5.30
N LEU A 31 5.83 -30.38 -5.81
CA LEU A 31 7.07 -30.57 -5.06
C LEU A 31 7.15 -29.57 -3.88
N SER A 32 6.82 -28.31 -4.12
CA SER A 32 6.77 -27.28 -3.07
C SER A 32 5.60 -27.52 -2.10
N GLY A 33 4.50 -28.12 -2.52
CA GLY A 33 3.40 -28.46 -1.62
C GLY A 33 3.76 -29.61 -0.66
N ARG A 34 4.50 -30.60 -1.15
CA ARG A 34 4.91 -31.78 -0.35
C ARG A 34 6.14 -31.52 0.50
N PHE A 35 7.14 -30.82 -0.05
CA PHE A 35 8.46 -30.63 0.57
C PHE A 35 8.82 -29.17 0.80
N GLY A 36 8.01 -28.21 0.33
CA GLY A 36 8.23 -26.82 0.65
C GLY A 36 8.05 -26.61 2.14
N SER A 37 9.03 -25.95 2.74
CA SER A 37 8.94 -25.61 4.15
C SER A 37 7.76 -24.67 4.39
N SER A 38 7.15 -24.74 5.58
CA SER A 38 6.14 -23.78 6.04
C SER A 38 6.57 -22.32 5.82
N ALA A 39 7.89 -22.06 5.82
CA ALA A 39 8.48 -20.76 5.53
C ALA A 39 8.24 -20.24 4.10
N ALA A 40 8.18 -21.09 3.07
CA ALA A 40 7.91 -20.67 1.69
C ALA A 40 6.43 -20.25 1.50
N ASN A 41 5.50 -21.04 2.03
CA ASN A 41 4.08 -20.69 2.05
C ASN A 41 3.83 -19.41 2.87
N ASN A 42 4.52 -19.27 4.00
CA ASN A 42 4.51 -18.06 4.81
C ASN A 42 5.05 -16.85 4.02
N THR A 43 6.09 -17.01 3.19
CA THR A 43 6.62 -15.92 2.35
C THR A 43 5.62 -15.48 1.28
N TYR A 44 4.93 -16.41 0.63
CA TYR A 44 3.87 -16.08 -0.35
C TYR A 44 2.71 -15.31 0.30
N GLN A 45 2.23 -15.79 1.45
CA GLN A 45 1.19 -15.09 2.22
C GLN A 45 1.65 -13.71 2.71
N LYS A 46 2.91 -13.58 3.14
CA LYS A 46 3.51 -12.30 3.50
C LYS A 46 3.54 -11.32 2.33
N LEU A 47 3.92 -11.79 1.13
CA LEU A 47 3.92 -10.95 -0.07
C LEU A 47 2.51 -10.44 -0.38
N LEU A 48 1.51 -11.32 -0.42
CA LEU A 48 0.12 -10.95 -0.76
C LEU A 48 -0.52 -9.99 0.25
N ASN A 49 -0.09 -10.08 1.51
CA ASN A 49 -0.57 -9.24 2.60
C ASN A 49 0.34 -8.02 2.85
N LEU A 50 1.41 -7.83 2.08
CA LEU A 50 2.35 -6.73 2.31
C LEU A 50 1.64 -5.39 2.14
N LYS A 51 1.79 -4.52 3.15
CA LYS A 51 1.25 -3.16 3.15
C LYS A 51 2.36 -2.15 3.38
N GLN A 52 2.24 -0.99 2.76
CA GLN A 52 3.13 0.14 2.98
C GLN A 52 2.79 0.78 4.33
N GLU A 53 3.52 0.39 5.37
CA GLU A 53 3.41 1.01 6.70
C GLU A 53 4.29 2.26 6.78
N SER A 54 5.52 2.16 6.27
CA SER A 54 6.57 3.18 6.38
C SER A 54 6.77 3.97 5.07
N SER A 55 8.02 4.22 4.68
CA SER A 55 8.38 4.90 3.43
C SER A 55 8.12 4.02 2.20
N ILE A 56 7.99 4.67 1.04
CA ILE A 56 7.82 3.96 -0.23
C ILE A 56 9.05 3.11 -0.60
N LEU A 57 10.24 3.56 -0.21
CA LEU A 57 11.50 2.87 -0.51
C LEU A 57 11.66 1.62 0.35
N GLU A 58 11.33 1.68 1.63
CA GLU A 58 11.35 0.50 2.51
C GLU A 58 10.30 -0.53 2.06
N TYR A 59 9.10 -0.08 1.69
CA TYR A 59 8.08 -0.96 1.12
C TYR A 59 8.57 -1.65 -0.16
N ARG A 60 9.18 -0.90 -1.09
CA ARG A 60 9.77 -1.46 -2.32
C ARG A 60 10.83 -2.52 -2.00
N ALA A 61 11.75 -2.20 -1.09
CA ALA A 61 12.82 -3.11 -0.70
C ALA A 61 12.27 -4.41 -0.07
N GLU A 62 11.25 -4.31 0.79
CA GLU A 62 10.63 -5.49 1.40
C GLU A 62 9.86 -6.33 0.37
N PHE A 63 9.16 -5.68 -0.57
CA PHE A 63 8.51 -6.37 -1.69
C PHE A 63 9.52 -7.12 -2.55
N GLU A 64 10.62 -6.47 -2.95
CA GLU A 64 11.71 -7.08 -3.72
C GLU A 64 12.32 -8.27 -2.96
N ARG A 65 12.55 -8.11 -1.65
CA ARG A 65 13.07 -9.19 -0.79
C ARG A 65 12.12 -10.39 -0.76
N LEU A 66 10.82 -10.19 -0.53
CA LEU A 66 9.83 -11.27 -0.46
C LEU A 66 9.64 -11.95 -1.82
N SER A 67 9.60 -11.18 -2.90
CA SER A 67 9.43 -11.70 -4.27
C SER A 67 10.65 -12.44 -4.80
N THR A 68 11.86 -12.11 -4.34
CA THR A 68 13.10 -12.82 -4.71
C THR A 68 13.03 -14.32 -4.43
N TYR A 69 12.39 -14.71 -3.33
CA TYR A 69 12.28 -16.12 -2.92
C TYR A 69 11.11 -16.86 -3.57
N LEU A 70 10.25 -16.16 -4.33
CA LEU A 70 9.04 -16.71 -4.92
C LEU A 70 9.21 -16.87 -6.42
N LEU A 71 9.72 -18.03 -6.81
CA LEU A 71 9.93 -18.38 -8.22
C LEU A 71 8.57 -18.60 -8.91
N ASN A 72 8.41 -18.05 -10.12
CA ASN A 72 7.29 -18.28 -11.04
C ASN A 72 5.93 -17.68 -10.60
N ILE A 73 5.94 -16.54 -9.90
CA ILE A 73 4.71 -15.73 -9.77
C ILE A 73 4.50 -14.97 -11.09
N PRO A 74 3.30 -15.04 -11.70
CA PRO A 74 2.95 -14.21 -12.85
C PRO A 74 3.18 -12.72 -12.56
N THR A 75 3.77 -12.00 -13.50
CA THR A 75 4.11 -10.58 -13.33
C THR A 75 2.86 -9.76 -12.98
N GLU A 76 1.72 -10.10 -13.54
CA GLU A 76 0.43 -9.46 -13.28
C GLU A 76 0.05 -9.56 -11.79
N ILE A 77 0.31 -10.71 -11.14
CA ILE A 77 0.06 -10.88 -9.71
C ILE A 77 1.00 -9.98 -8.90
N LEU A 78 2.27 -9.87 -9.29
CA LEU A 78 3.22 -8.97 -8.63
C LEU A 78 2.79 -7.52 -8.76
N GLU A 79 2.35 -7.10 -9.95
CA GLU A 79 1.85 -5.75 -10.21
C GLU A 79 0.62 -5.43 -9.35
N HIS A 80 -0.40 -6.30 -9.38
CA HIS A 80 -1.61 -6.14 -8.57
C HIS A 80 -1.31 -6.13 -7.08
N THR A 81 -0.42 -7.01 -6.61
CA THR A 81 -0.03 -7.08 -5.20
C THR A 81 0.71 -5.83 -4.77
N TYR A 82 1.67 -5.37 -5.59
CA TYR A 82 2.41 -4.15 -5.32
C TYR A 82 1.47 -2.95 -5.23
N LEU A 83 0.56 -2.76 -6.20
CA LEU A 83 -0.43 -1.67 -6.20
C LEU A 83 -1.34 -1.72 -4.97
N LYS A 84 -1.91 -2.89 -4.66
CA LYS A 84 -2.82 -3.08 -3.52
C LYS A 84 -2.15 -2.82 -2.17
N GLY A 85 -0.84 -3.00 -2.09
CA GLY A 85 -0.07 -2.77 -0.86
C GLY A 85 0.27 -1.31 -0.58
N LEU A 86 0.23 -0.43 -1.57
CA LEU A 86 0.58 0.99 -1.41
C LEU A 86 -0.44 1.79 -0.58
N LYS A 87 -0.04 2.96 -0.07
CA LYS A 87 -0.98 3.92 0.54
C LYS A 87 -1.93 4.50 -0.53
N LEU A 88 -3.19 4.75 -0.14
CA LEU A 88 -4.25 5.21 -1.05
C LEU A 88 -3.89 6.48 -1.83
N GLU A 89 -3.20 7.43 -1.19
CA GLU A 89 -2.74 8.66 -1.83
C GLU A 89 -1.82 8.41 -3.04
N ILE A 90 -1.01 7.34 -3.00
CA ILE A 90 -0.11 6.94 -4.08
C ILE A 90 -0.90 6.15 -5.12
N GLN A 91 -1.78 5.23 -4.69
CA GLN A 91 -2.64 4.45 -5.59
C GLN A 91 -3.47 5.35 -6.51
N SER A 92 -4.10 6.40 -5.95
CA SER A 92 -4.91 7.35 -6.74
C SER A 92 -4.08 8.10 -7.80
N LYS A 93 -2.81 8.39 -7.53
CA LYS A 93 -1.91 8.98 -8.52
C LYS A 93 -1.54 7.98 -9.61
N LEU A 94 -1.20 6.74 -9.23
CA LEU A 94 -0.90 5.68 -10.19
C LEU A 94 -2.08 5.39 -11.12
N SER A 95 -3.33 5.42 -10.63
CA SER A 95 -4.51 5.24 -11.49
C SER A 95 -4.69 6.34 -12.53
N MET A 96 -4.17 7.54 -12.28
CA MET A 96 -4.18 8.63 -13.26
C MET A 96 -3.12 8.43 -14.34
N PHE A 97 -1.92 7.98 -13.97
CA PHE A 97 -0.80 7.78 -14.90
C PHE A 97 -0.90 6.46 -15.68
N LYS A 98 -1.59 5.45 -15.15
CA LYS A 98 -1.75 4.11 -15.75
C LYS A 98 -0.42 3.47 -16.21
N PRO A 99 0.60 3.38 -15.33
CA PRO A 99 1.86 2.74 -15.68
C PRO A 99 1.65 1.25 -16.00
N ILE A 100 2.44 0.71 -16.92
CA ILE A 100 2.37 -0.67 -17.40
C ILE A 100 3.67 -1.38 -17.02
N GLY A 101 3.55 -2.56 -16.41
CA GLY A 101 4.72 -3.30 -15.98
C GLY A 101 5.13 -2.96 -14.55
N LEU A 102 5.56 -3.98 -13.81
CA LEU A 102 5.99 -3.86 -12.42
C LEU A 102 7.04 -2.78 -12.18
N ARG A 103 8.04 -2.66 -13.07
CA ARG A 103 9.10 -1.65 -12.95
C ARG A 103 8.56 -0.23 -13.06
N GLU A 104 7.71 0.03 -14.05
CA GLU A 104 7.13 1.36 -14.22
C GLU A 104 6.24 1.72 -13.02
N ILE A 105 5.40 0.78 -12.58
CA ILE A 105 4.58 0.95 -11.37
C ILE A 105 5.45 1.34 -10.16
N MET A 106 6.57 0.64 -9.94
CA MET A 106 7.48 0.95 -8.84
C MET A 106 8.10 2.35 -8.97
N ASP A 107 8.61 2.71 -10.14
CA ASP A 107 9.28 3.99 -10.32
C ASP A 107 8.29 5.16 -10.25
N THR A 108 7.12 5.02 -10.88
CA THR A 108 6.03 6.01 -10.78
C THR A 108 5.51 6.13 -9.35
N SER A 109 5.51 5.06 -8.54
CA SER A 109 5.09 5.14 -7.13
C SER A 109 6.01 6.05 -6.29
N VAL A 110 7.31 6.01 -6.57
CA VAL A 110 8.31 6.88 -5.92
C VAL A 110 8.12 8.34 -6.36
N GLN A 111 7.95 8.57 -7.67
CA GLN A 111 7.70 9.90 -8.22
C GLN A 111 6.38 10.50 -7.67
N ALA A 112 5.32 9.69 -7.61
CA ALA A 112 4.03 10.09 -7.04
C ALA A 112 4.20 10.52 -5.57
N LYS A 113 4.95 9.77 -4.76
CA LYS A 113 5.22 10.14 -3.36
C LYS A 113 6.01 11.45 -3.25
N ALA A 114 7.03 11.65 -4.09
CA ALA A 114 7.78 12.90 -4.14
C ALA A 114 6.87 14.07 -4.49
N HIS A 115 6.01 13.91 -5.50
CA HIS A 115 5.06 14.94 -5.90
C HIS A 115 4.04 15.27 -4.79
N ILE A 116 3.47 14.25 -4.12
CA ILE A 116 2.58 14.46 -2.95
C ILE A 116 3.30 15.27 -1.86
N ARG A 117 4.57 14.93 -1.57
CA ARG A 117 5.37 15.66 -0.59
C ARG A 117 5.54 17.13 -0.98
N THR A 118 5.86 17.43 -2.23
CA THR A 118 6.01 18.81 -2.72
C THR A 118 4.72 19.61 -2.55
N LEU A 119 3.58 19.04 -2.93
CA LEU A 119 2.27 19.68 -2.75
C LEU A 119 1.97 19.97 -1.28
N TRP A 120 2.30 19.04 -0.38
CA TRP A 120 2.13 19.25 1.06
C TRP A 120 3.01 20.37 1.61
N GLN A 121 4.25 20.49 1.13
CA GLN A 121 5.14 21.59 1.53
C GLN A 121 4.64 22.94 1.02
N ALA A 122 4.19 23.01 -0.24
CA ALA A 122 3.65 24.24 -0.83
C ALA A 122 2.40 24.72 -0.05
N TRP A 123 1.44 23.81 0.17
CA TRP A 123 0.25 24.09 0.97
C TRP A 123 0.60 24.60 2.38
N LYS A 124 1.64 24.06 3.01
CA LYS A 124 2.07 24.48 4.36
C LYS A 124 2.58 25.92 4.39
N GLN A 125 3.16 26.43 3.30
CA GLN A 125 3.66 27.81 3.20
C GLN A 125 2.53 28.82 2.96
N GLU A 126 1.47 28.41 2.27
CA GLU A 126 0.31 29.24 1.93
C GLU A 126 -0.75 29.31 3.05
N GLN A 127 -0.56 28.59 4.15
CA GLN A 127 -1.45 28.65 5.31
C GLN A 127 -1.46 30.06 5.92
N PRO A 128 -2.63 30.71 6.09
CA PRO A 128 -2.70 32.00 6.76
C PRO A 128 -2.15 31.88 8.17
N ARG A 129 -1.25 32.81 8.54
CA ARG A 129 -0.65 32.84 9.88
C ARG A 129 -1.78 32.86 10.91
N PRO A 130 -1.76 32.00 11.94
CA PRO A 130 -2.77 32.06 12.99
C PRO A 130 -2.79 33.48 13.55
N LEU A 131 -3.96 34.11 13.52
CA LEU A 131 -4.17 35.49 13.96
C LEU A 131 -4.07 35.55 15.49
N LYS A 132 -2.85 35.42 16.04
CA LYS A 132 -2.59 35.61 17.47
C LYS A 132 -2.60 37.08 17.90
N HIS A 133 -2.80 38.02 16.97
CA HIS A 133 -2.52 39.45 17.19
C HIS A 133 -3.63 40.41 16.75
N VAL A 134 -4.79 39.94 16.28
CA VAL A 134 -5.86 40.85 15.80
C VAL A 134 -6.68 41.49 16.93
N ILE A 135 -6.56 41.01 18.18
CA ILE A 135 -7.32 41.58 19.31
C ILE A 135 -6.68 42.88 19.86
N ALA A 136 -5.41 43.19 19.53
CA ALA A 136 -4.69 44.30 20.18
C ALA A 136 -4.90 45.70 19.55
N ALA A 137 -5.64 45.82 18.45
CA ALA A 137 -5.79 47.10 17.73
C ALA A 137 -7.14 47.81 17.92
N CYS A 138 -8.07 47.24 18.67
CA CYS A 138 -9.31 47.94 19.05
C CYS A 138 -9.29 48.23 20.55
N THR A 139 -8.60 49.32 20.93
CA THR A 139 -8.94 50.01 22.18
C THR A 139 -10.24 50.81 21.93
N PRO A 140 -11.18 50.81 22.87
CA PRO A 140 -12.52 51.34 22.65
C PRO A 140 -12.55 52.84 22.96
N ASP A 141 -13.01 53.66 22.02
CA ASP A 141 -13.74 54.87 22.44
C ASP A 141 -14.85 55.26 21.44
N GLN A 142 -16.07 54.98 21.91
CA GLN A 142 -17.36 55.64 21.70
C GLN A 142 -17.73 56.20 20.31
N GLN A 143 -18.80 55.66 19.72
CA GLN A 143 -20.13 56.30 19.76
C GLN A 143 -21.26 55.44 19.10
N ARG A 144 -22.34 55.22 19.89
CA ARG A 144 -23.77 54.99 19.54
C ARG A 144 -24.28 53.61 19.01
N LEU A 145 -24.74 52.79 19.98
CA LEU A 145 -26.00 51.98 20.15
C LEU A 145 -26.92 51.61 18.94
N PRO A 146 -27.78 50.54 18.98
CA PRO A 146 -28.11 49.61 20.08
C PRO A 146 -28.10 48.08 19.74
N LEU A 147 -28.07 47.30 20.83
CA LEU A 147 -28.65 45.96 21.12
C LEU A 147 -29.45 45.30 19.97
N ILE A 148 -29.27 44.02 19.63
CA ILE A 148 -29.77 42.87 20.40
C ILE A 148 -29.00 41.59 20.02
N SER A 149 -28.45 40.94 21.04
CA SER A 149 -28.06 39.53 21.08
C SER A 149 -29.24 38.61 20.73
N ASN A 150 -29.02 37.59 19.88
CA ASN A 150 -29.53 36.22 20.00
C ASN A 150 -29.66 35.55 18.62
N PHE A 151 -28.68 34.72 18.23
CA PHE A 151 -28.86 33.74 17.14
C PHE A 151 -28.00 32.48 17.33
N ARG A 152 -27.70 32.11 18.58
CA ARG A 152 -26.99 30.86 18.90
C ARG A 152 -27.71 29.99 19.94
N ASN A 153 -29.02 30.14 20.06
CA ASN A 153 -29.87 29.25 20.86
C ASN A 153 -30.87 28.43 20.03
N GLU A 154 -30.82 28.48 18.69
CA GLU A 154 -31.77 27.72 17.83
C GLU A 154 -31.18 26.53 17.09
N GLN A 155 -29.87 26.29 17.15
CA GLN A 155 -29.26 25.13 16.46
C GLN A 155 -28.89 23.97 17.42
N SER A 156 -28.98 24.15 18.75
CA SER A 156 -28.81 23.04 19.70
C SER A 156 -30.08 22.21 19.93
N ASN A 157 -31.17 22.50 19.22
CA ASN A 157 -32.47 21.80 19.34
C ASN A 157 -32.84 20.94 18.13
N LEU A 158 -31.91 20.67 17.20
CA LEU A 158 -32.16 19.80 16.04
C LEU A 158 -31.43 18.45 16.07
N GLU A 159 -30.71 18.12 17.16
CA GLU A 159 -30.15 16.77 17.38
C GLU A 159 -30.69 16.09 18.67
N LYS A 160 -31.90 16.44 19.10
CA LYS A 160 -32.63 15.72 20.15
C LYS A 160 -34.11 15.47 19.80
N THR A 161 -34.36 15.03 18.58
CA THR A 161 -35.62 14.37 18.21
C THR A 161 -35.36 13.23 17.26
#